data_AF-A0A8S9YST0-F1
#
_entry.id   AF-A0A8S9YST0-F1
#
_cell.length_a   1.000
_cell.length_b   1.000
_cell.length_c   1.000
_cell.angle_alpha   90.00
_cell.angle_beta   90.00
_cell.angle_gamma   90.00
#
_symmetry.space_group_name_H-M   'P 1'
#
loop_
_entity.id
_entity.type
_entity.pdbx_description
1 polymer ?
#
loop_
_entity_poly.entity_id
_entity_poly.type
_entity_poly.pdbx_seq_one_letter_code
_entity_poly.pdbx_strand_id
1 'polypeptide(L)'
;MLTTGTVSSTSTPHSIDSELQSTGGWFALNFSTECFFLAAWAVQLGFQASVRKYHRRLQVISDLTRNIKLLSASRSQWAGPNSPVAQIRANEAILIRWKSELERQERSKLCCDVVLLHRGLLQSIAVYYASLARLLLDVANCQMATGLSNSTQTPPLFALMPEWFLEDIANFLVFTLRHFPSTAILIDPSSQTTLVSLVLFVICHAHFVRNPYLVAKFVEVLFFCDPAVSGRPNDLHNAVKLHPLATTHLINSLIQFYIQIESTGATNEFYDKFSIRYNIATIFITWWREGFLKSLFIHEAA
;
A
#
# COMPACT_ATOMS: atom_id res chain seq x y z
N MET A 1 -24.09 -39.56 -43.00
CA MET A 1 -24.48 -38.15 -43.11
C MET A 1 -25.10 -37.77 -41.76
N LEU A 2 -24.36 -37.46 -40.70
CA LEU A 2 -23.61 -36.21 -40.45
C LEU A 2 -24.40 -34.96 -40.85
N THR A 3 -25.13 -34.38 -39.90
CA THR A 3 -25.28 -32.93 -39.78
C THR A 3 -25.15 -32.54 -38.31
N THR A 4 -24.06 -31.84 -38.04
CA THR A 4 -23.65 -31.21 -36.79
C THR A 4 -24.42 -29.89 -36.62
N GLY A 5 -25.22 -29.77 -35.57
CA GLY A 5 -25.77 -28.48 -35.11
C GLY A 5 -24.83 -27.87 -34.08
N THR A 6 -23.96 -26.96 -34.52
CA THR A 6 -23.08 -26.16 -33.67
C THR A 6 -23.90 -25.19 -32.82
N VAL A 7 -23.89 -25.35 -31.50
CA VAL A 7 -24.35 -24.34 -30.54
C VAL A 7 -23.20 -23.36 -30.36
N SER A 8 -23.26 -22.22 -31.04
CA SER A 8 -22.38 -21.07 -30.81
C SER A 8 -22.97 -20.22 -29.67
N SER A 9 -22.60 -20.51 -28.42
CA SER A 9 -22.85 -19.63 -27.28
C SER A 9 -21.81 -18.52 -27.23
N THR A 10 -21.96 -17.52 -28.10
CA THR A 10 -21.30 -16.24 -27.93
C THR A 10 -22.08 -15.44 -26.89
N SER A 11 -21.71 -15.54 -25.61
CA SER A 11 -22.17 -14.62 -24.58
C SER A 11 -21.57 -13.24 -24.87
N THR A 12 -22.36 -12.37 -25.48
CA THR A 12 -22.07 -10.95 -25.58
C THR A 12 -22.00 -10.35 -24.17
N PRO A 13 -21.05 -9.44 -23.88
CA PRO A 13 -21.02 -8.77 -22.59
C PRO A 13 -22.31 -7.95 -22.47
N HIS A 14 -23.16 -8.29 -21.51
CA HIS A 14 -24.33 -7.48 -21.15
C HIS A 14 -23.85 -6.07 -20.82
N SER A 15 -24.16 -5.11 -21.69
CA SER A 15 -23.78 -3.72 -21.49
C SER A 15 -24.62 -3.15 -20.35
N ILE A 16 -23.96 -2.54 -19.36
CA ILE A 16 -24.57 -1.81 -18.24
C ILE A 16 -25.58 -0.77 -18.77
N ASP A 17 -25.34 -0.21 -19.97
CA ASP A 17 -26.24 0.74 -20.62
C ASP A 17 -27.60 0.11 -20.98
N SER A 18 -27.63 -1.18 -21.31
CA SER A 18 -28.88 -1.89 -21.62
C SER A 18 -29.74 -2.14 -20.38
N GLU A 19 -29.10 -2.25 -19.21
CA GLU A 19 -29.76 -2.40 -17.90
C GLU A 19 -30.23 -1.05 -17.35
N LEU A 20 -29.46 0.03 -17.56
CA LEU A 20 -29.86 1.41 -17.26
C LEU A 20 -31.04 1.89 -18.11
N GLN A 21 -31.09 1.48 -19.38
CA GLN A 21 -32.19 1.82 -20.28
C GLN A 21 -33.46 1.04 -19.95
N SER A 22 -33.34 -0.22 -19.51
CA SER A 22 -34.50 -1.05 -19.13
C SER A 22 -35.13 -0.63 -17.80
N THR A 23 -34.38 0.08 -16.94
CA THR A 23 -34.81 0.51 -15.60
C THR A 23 -35.29 1.96 -15.51
N GLY A 24 -35.38 2.68 -16.64
CA GLY A 24 -35.95 4.02 -16.70
C GLY A 24 -35.00 5.16 -16.32
N GLY A 25 -33.68 4.93 -16.42
CA GLY A 25 -32.63 5.92 -16.14
C GLY A 25 -31.82 5.60 -14.89
N TRP A 26 -30.95 6.54 -14.50
CA TRP A 26 -30.19 6.40 -13.25
C TRP A 26 -31.16 6.42 -12.06
N PHE A 27 -31.20 5.33 -11.29
CA PHE A 27 -31.91 5.31 -10.01
C PHE A 27 -31.42 6.47 -9.14
N ALA A 28 -32.34 7.13 -8.43
CA ALA A 28 -31.96 8.09 -7.40
C ALA A 28 -31.06 7.37 -6.39
N LEU A 29 -29.79 7.79 -6.31
CA LEU A 29 -28.84 7.21 -5.37
C LEU A 29 -29.34 7.47 -3.96
N ASN A 30 -29.25 6.48 -3.09
CA ASN A 30 -29.57 6.70 -1.69
C ASN A 30 -28.47 7.58 -1.06
N PHE A 31 -28.86 8.42 -0.10
CA PHE A 31 -27.95 9.37 0.57
C PHE A 31 -26.72 8.67 1.18
N SER A 32 -26.90 7.47 1.75
CA SER A 32 -25.80 6.71 2.36
C SER A 32 -24.72 6.31 1.34
N THR A 33 -25.12 5.88 0.14
CA THR A 33 -24.22 5.52 -0.95
C THR A 33 -23.48 6.75 -1.46
N GLU A 34 -24.18 7.88 -1.63
CA GLU A 34 -23.53 9.15 -2.01
C GLU A 34 -22.50 9.58 -0.97
N CYS A 35 -22.87 9.61 0.31
CA CYS A 35 -21.95 9.93 1.40
C CYS A 35 -20.76 8.98 1.47
N PHE A 36 -20.98 7.69 1.24
CA PHE A 36 -19.92 6.68 1.27
C PHE A 36 -18.84 6.95 0.21
N PHE A 37 -19.24 7.24 -1.03
CA PHE A 37 -18.28 7.54 -2.09
C PHE A 37 -17.71 8.96 -2.01
N LEU A 38 -18.50 9.95 -1.57
CA LEU A 38 -17.99 11.30 -1.28
C LEU A 38 -16.96 11.28 -0.14
N ALA A 39 -17.12 10.42 0.86
CA ALA A 39 -16.10 10.20 1.88
C ALA A 39 -14.79 9.66 1.28
N ALA A 40 -14.86 8.78 0.28
CA ALA A 40 -13.66 8.29 -0.43
C ALA A 40 -12.88 9.47 -1.03
N TRP A 41 -13.59 10.35 -1.74
CA TRP A 41 -13.03 11.56 -2.32
C TRP A 41 -12.47 12.51 -1.26
N ALA A 42 -13.18 12.72 -0.16
CA ALA A 42 -12.73 13.58 0.92
C ALA A 42 -11.44 13.07 1.57
N VAL A 43 -11.32 11.75 1.80
CA VAL A 43 -10.12 11.14 2.36
C VAL A 43 -8.94 11.22 1.36
N GLN A 44 -9.19 10.96 0.07
CA GLN A 44 -8.16 11.03 -0.98
C GLN A 44 -7.61 12.47 -1.18
N LEU A 45 -8.50 13.46 -1.24
CA LEU A 45 -8.13 14.86 -1.44
C LEU A 45 -7.61 15.52 -0.16
N GLY A 46 -8.07 15.07 1.01
CA GLY A 46 -7.70 15.63 2.31
C GLY A 46 -6.53 14.89 2.96
N PHE A 47 -6.82 13.71 3.51
CA PHE A 47 -5.87 12.94 4.31
C PHE A 47 -4.69 12.44 3.46
N GLN A 48 -4.94 11.74 2.36
CA GLN A 48 -3.88 11.17 1.52
C GLN A 48 -2.99 12.26 0.90
N ALA A 49 -3.58 13.37 0.43
CA ALA A 49 -2.81 14.52 -0.04
C ALA A 49 -1.92 15.12 1.06
N SER A 50 -2.39 15.16 2.30
CA SER A 50 -1.63 15.64 3.45
C SER A 50 -0.49 14.68 3.81
N VAL A 51 -0.73 13.37 3.76
CA VAL A 51 0.30 12.32 3.93
C VAL A 51 1.38 12.43 2.84
N ARG A 52 1.01 12.67 1.57
CA ARG A 52 1.99 12.89 0.48
C ARG A 52 2.85 14.14 0.74
N LYS A 53 2.25 15.24 1.17
CA LYS A 53 2.98 16.47 1.55
C LYS A 53 3.91 16.23 2.75
N TYR A 54 3.46 15.45 3.73
CA TYR A 54 4.25 15.08 4.89
C TYR A 54 5.50 14.28 4.50
N HIS A 55 5.38 13.27 3.63
CA HIS A 55 6.54 12.50 3.15
C HIS A 55 7.56 13.36 2.39
N ARG A 56 7.09 14.26 1.51
CA ARG A 56 7.96 15.23 0.83
C ARG A 56 8.72 16.10 1.82
N ARG A 57 8.06 16.49 2.92
CA ARG A 57 8.69 17.27 3.99
C ARG A 57 9.80 16.48 4.68
N LEU A 58 9.59 15.21 4.99
CA LEU A 58 10.62 14.35 5.57
C LEU A 58 11.84 14.22 4.66
N GLN A 59 11.63 14.11 3.34
CA GLN A 59 12.72 14.09 2.36
C GLN A 59 13.52 15.40 2.39
N VAL A 60 12.83 16.56 2.36
CA VAL A 60 13.47 17.88 2.44
C VAL A 60 14.28 18.04 3.74
N ILE A 61 13.73 17.62 4.88
CA ILE A 61 14.43 17.65 6.18
C ILE A 61 15.70 16.80 6.12
N SER A 62 15.60 15.57 5.60
CA SER A 62 16.75 14.67 5.45
C SER A 62 17.83 15.27 4.55
N ASP A 63 17.44 15.84 3.40
CA ASP A 63 18.38 16.44 2.45
C ASP A 63 19.06 17.68 3.03
N LEU A 64 18.32 18.58 3.68
CA LEU A 64 18.88 19.74 4.37
C LEU A 64 19.86 19.31 5.46
N THR A 65 19.48 18.35 6.28
CA THR A 65 20.33 17.81 7.37
C THR A 65 21.64 17.24 6.80
N ARG A 66 21.55 16.43 5.75
CA ARG A 66 22.72 15.88 5.05
C ARG A 66 23.62 16.97 4.46
N ASN A 67 23.04 17.93 3.75
CA ASN A 67 23.78 19.00 3.08
C ASN A 67 24.46 19.94 4.07
N ILE A 68 23.79 20.29 5.17
CA ILE A 68 24.37 21.06 6.28
C ILE A 68 25.56 20.28 6.87
N LYS A 69 25.40 18.98 7.14
CA LYS A 69 26.47 18.13 7.67
C LYS A 69 27.68 18.11 6.73
N LEU A 70 27.48 17.86 5.44
CA LEU A 70 28.55 17.83 4.44
C LEU A 70 29.29 19.17 4.33
N LEU A 71 28.55 20.27 4.20
CA LEU A 71 29.15 21.60 4.07
C LEU A 71 29.85 22.04 5.35
N SER A 72 29.34 21.67 6.53
CA SER A 72 30.00 21.93 7.81
C SER A 72 31.28 21.11 7.98
N ALA A 73 31.30 19.86 7.52
CA ALA A 73 32.47 18.99 7.60
C ALA A 73 33.62 19.46 6.70
N SER A 74 33.31 20.04 5.54
CA SER A 74 34.32 20.61 4.63
C SER A 74 34.75 22.04 4.97
N ARG A 75 34.38 22.57 6.16
CA ARG A 75 34.67 23.96 6.56
C ARG A 75 36.14 24.35 6.44
N SER A 76 37.06 23.46 6.80
CA SER A 76 38.51 23.70 6.66
C SER A 76 38.95 23.91 5.21
N GLN A 77 38.23 23.36 4.23
CA GLN A 77 38.55 23.46 2.81
C GLN A 77 38.08 24.78 2.19
N TRP A 78 36.88 25.24 2.56
CA TRP A 78 36.28 26.44 1.98
C TRP A 78 36.40 27.70 2.85
N ALA A 79 36.78 27.56 4.13
CA ALA A 79 37.11 28.64 5.05
C ALA A 79 38.50 28.45 5.69
N GLY A 80 39.46 28.04 4.88
CA GLY A 80 40.87 27.97 5.27
C GLY A 80 41.54 29.35 5.20
N PRO A 81 42.80 29.46 5.67
CA PRO A 81 43.55 30.72 5.66
C PRO A 81 43.72 31.35 4.26
N ASN A 82 43.71 30.53 3.22
CA ASN A 82 43.92 30.94 1.83
C ASN A 82 42.62 31.01 1.01
N SER A 83 41.45 30.81 1.63
CA SER A 83 40.17 30.81 0.92
C SER A 83 39.69 32.24 0.61
N PRO A 84 39.14 32.51 -0.58
CA PRO A 84 38.58 33.83 -0.91
C PRO A 84 37.47 34.25 0.06
N VAL A 85 37.54 35.47 0.59
CA VAL A 85 36.55 36.02 1.54
C VAL A 85 35.12 35.95 0.99
N ALA A 86 34.94 36.17 -0.32
CA ALA A 86 33.64 36.06 -0.98
C ALA A 86 33.07 34.63 -0.91
N GLN A 87 33.91 33.61 -1.08
CA GLN A 87 33.51 32.20 -0.99
C GLN A 87 33.13 31.83 0.45
N ILE A 88 33.90 32.30 1.43
CA ILE A 88 33.61 32.10 2.86
C ILE A 88 32.23 32.68 3.19
N ARG A 89 31.99 33.95 2.83
CA ARG A 89 30.72 34.63 3.08
C ARG A 89 29.54 33.95 2.38
N ALA A 90 29.72 33.51 1.13
CA ALA A 90 28.67 32.82 0.39
C ALA A 90 28.27 31.49 1.06
N ASN A 91 29.26 30.68 1.45
CA ASN A 91 29.00 29.40 2.11
C ASN A 91 28.41 29.57 3.52
N GLU A 92 28.85 30.58 4.26
CA GLU A 92 28.26 30.92 5.56
C GLU A 92 26.80 31.38 5.41
N ALA A 93 26.49 32.21 4.42
CA ALA A 93 25.13 32.62 4.12
C ALA A 93 24.22 31.43 3.72
N ILE A 94 24.75 30.50 2.92
CA ILE A 94 24.05 29.26 2.57
C ILE A 94 23.76 28.42 3.81
N LEU A 95 24.76 28.24 4.70
CA LEU A 95 24.58 27.50 5.95
C LEU A 95 23.51 28.13 6.85
N ILE A 96 23.51 29.46 6.99
CA ILE A 96 22.49 30.17 7.76
C ILE A 96 21.11 29.94 7.16
N ARG A 97 20.96 30.11 5.84
CA ARG A 97 19.70 29.89 5.13
C ARG A 97 19.20 28.46 5.28
N TRP A 98 20.06 27.46 5.08
CA TRP A 98 19.68 26.06 5.20
C TRP A 98 19.29 25.68 6.63
N LYS A 99 20.00 26.17 7.65
CA LYS A 99 19.64 25.94 9.05
C LYS A 99 18.29 26.55 9.40
N SER A 100 18.05 27.80 8.98
CA SER A 100 16.76 28.46 9.19
C SER A 100 15.61 27.74 8.48
N GLU A 101 15.84 27.28 7.26
CA GLU A 101 14.87 26.48 6.51
C GLU A 101 14.62 25.12 7.17
N LEU A 102 15.67 24.44 7.67
CA LEU A 102 15.54 23.19 8.40
C LEU A 102 14.64 23.35 9.63
N GLU A 103 14.90 24.36 10.48
CA GLU A 103 14.07 24.64 11.64
C GLU A 103 12.60 24.90 11.27
N ARG A 104 12.36 25.63 10.17
CA ARG A 104 11.01 25.88 9.66
C ARG A 104 10.31 24.58 9.24
N GLN A 105 11.03 23.70 8.54
CA GLN A 105 10.51 22.41 8.10
C GLN A 105 10.23 21.47 9.28
N GLU A 106 11.11 21.43 10.28
CA GLU A 106 10.92 20.64 11.51
C GLU A 106 9.71 21.10 12.31
N ARG A 107 9.51 22.42 12.48
CA ARG A 107 8.30 22.97 13.12
C ARG A 107 7.04 22.58 12.35
N SER A 108 7.07 22.71 11.03
CA SER A 108 5.92 22.31 10.20
C SER A 108 5.66 20.80 10.25
N LYS A 109 6.70 19.97 10.39
CA LYS A 109 6.56 18.51 10.59
C LYS A 109 5.82 18.23 11.89
N LEU A 110 6.20 18.87 13.00
CA LEU A 110 5.52 18.69 14.28
C LEU A 110 4.03 19.03 14.20
N CYS A 111 3.66 20.10 13.48
CA CYS A 111 2.25 20.42 13.25
C CYS A 111 1.52 19.33 12.44
N CYS A 112 2.17 18.76 11.42
CA CYS A 112 1.61 17.64 10.66
C CYS A 112 1.45 16.39 11.53
N ASP A 113 2.44 16.08 12.39
CA ASP A 113 2.41 14.92 13.28
C ASP A 113 1.18 14.97 14.19
N VAL A 114 0.87 16.13 14.79
CA VAL A 114 -0.28 16.30 15.69
C VAL A 114 -1.61 15.92 15.00
N VAL A 115 -1.79 16.31 13.74
CA VAL A 115 -3.04 16.07 13.01
C VAL A 115 -3.07 14.67 12.40
N LEU A 116 -2.02 14.29 11.66
CA LEU A 116 -2.00 13.04 10.89
C LEU A 116 -1.84 11.81 11.77
N LEU A 117 -1.20 11.94 12.93
CA LEU A 117 -1.01 10.85 13.89
C LEU A 117 -2.06 10.88 15.00
N HIS A 118 -3.09 11.72 14.88
CA HIS A 118 -4.18 11.78 15.83
C HIS A 118 -4.94 10.44 15.84
N ARG A 119 -4.99 9.79 17.02
CA ARG A 119 -5.52 8.43 17.16
C ARG A 119 -6.97 8.28 16.69
N GLY A 120 -7.84 9.21 17.08
CA GLY A 120 -9.25 9.18 16.69
C GLY A 120 -9.48 9.40 15.19
N LEU A 121 -8.59 10.14 14.53
CA LEU A 121 -8.66 10.34 13.07
C LEU A 121 -8.29 9.03 12.35
N LEU A 122 -7.16 8.43 12.73
CA LEU A 122 -6.69 7.17 12.15
C LEU A 122 -7.68 6.03 12.37
N GLN A 123 -8.29 5.93 13.56
CA GLN A 123 -9.35 4.96 13.84
C GLN A 123 -10.57 5.16 12.94
N SER A 124 -11.04 6.40 12.78
CA SER A 124 -12.19 6.70 11.93
C SER A 124 -11.92 6.37 10.45
N ILE A 125 -10.72 6.69 9.97
CA ILE A 125 -10.27 6.36 8.62
C ILE A 125 -10.13 4.84 8.45
N ALA A 126 -9.62 4.12 9.46
CA ALA A 126 -9.51 2.66 9.41
C ALA A 126 -10.87 1.98 9.28
N VAL A 127 -11.88 2.42 10.05
CA VAL A 127 -13.26 1.91 9.96
C VAL A 127 -13.85 2.15 8.57
N TYR A 128 -13.63 3.36 8.03
CA TYR A 128 -14.07 3.68 6.68
C TYR A 128 -13.38 2.79 5.63
N TYR A 129 -12.06 2.65 5.70
CA TYR A 129 -11.31 1.80 4.77
C TYR A 129 -11.62 0.32 4.93
N ALA A 130 -11.96 -0.17 6.12
CA ALA A 130 -12.46 -1.52 6.30
C ALA A 130 -13.82 -1.71 5.61
N SER A 131 -14.70 -0.70 5.66
CA SER A 131 -15.98 -0.72 4.95
C SER A 131 -15.79 -0.68 3.43
N LEU A 132 -14.83 0.10 2.94
CA LEU A 132 -14.43 0.11 1.52
C LEU A 132 -13.79 -1.21 1.09
N ALA A 133 -12.91 -1.77 1.92
CA ALA A 133 -12.32 -3.08 1.71
C ALA A 133 -13.39 -4.17 1.62
N ARG A 134 -14.40 -4.11 2.49
CA ARG A 134 -15.56 -5.01 2.46
C ARG A 134 -16.30 -4.94 1.13
N LEU A 135 -16.64 -3.73 0.68
CA LEU A 135 -17.27 -3.52 -0.62
C LEU A 135 -16.43 -4.09 -1.77
N LEU A 136 -15.12 -3.83 -1.78
CA LEU A 136 -14.21 -4.32 -2.80
C LEU A 136 -14.14 -5.85 -2.82
N LEU A 137 -14.08 -6.50 -1.65
CA LEU A 137 -14.09 -7.95 -1.51
C LEU A 137 -15.41 -8.56 -1.99
N ASP A 138 -16.55 -7.96 -1.62
CA ASP A 138 -17.87 -8.44 -2.04
C ASP A 138 -18.04 -8.31 -3.57
N VAL A 139 -17.63 -7.18 -4.15
CA VAL A 139 -17.63 -6.95 -5.61
C VAL A 139 -16.65 -7.88 -6.36
N ALA A 140 -15.57 -8.32 -5.69
CA ALA A 140 -14.64 -9.32 -6.20
C ALA A 140 -15.16 -10.77 -6.08
N ASN A 141 -16.40 -10.97 -5.62
CA ASN A 141 -17.01 -12.26 -5.32
C ASN A 141 -16.17 -13.08 -4.32
N CYS A 142 -15.53 -12.42 -3.34
CA CYS A 142 -14.71 -13.08 -2.34
C CYS A 142 -15.57 -13.79 -1.29
N GLN A 143 -15.36 -15.08 -1.10
CA GLN A 143 -15.94 -15.84 0.00
C GLN A 143 -15.12 -15.62 1.28
N MET A 144 -15.67 -14.90 2.25
CA MET A 144 -14.94 -14.49 3.46
C MET A 144 -14.39 -15.64 4.31
N ALA A 145 -15.04 -16.79 4.29
CA ALA A 145 -14.60 -17.95 5.06
C ALA A 145 -13.26 -18.52 4.56
N THR A 146 -12.99 -18.42 3.26
CA THR A 146 -11.78 -18.95 2.60
C THR A 146 -10.84 -17.85 2.13
N GLY A 147 -11.37 -16.64 1.92
CA GLY A 147 -10.70 -15.52 1.26
C GLY A 147 -10.57 -15.69 -0.26
N LEU A 148 -11.16 -16.73 -0.87
CA LEU A 148 -11.04 -16.97 -2.31
C LEU A 148 -12.16 -16.31 -3.10
N SER A 149 -11.87 -15.87 -4.33
CA SER A 149 -12.93 -15.47 -5.25
C SER A 149 -13.68 -16.70 -5.78
N ASN A 150 -15.01 -16.59 -5.86
CA ASN A 150 -15.84 -17.59 -6.55
C ASN A 150 -15.69 -17.51 -8.08
N SER A 151 -15.01 -16.48 -8.59
CA SER A 151 -14.78 -16.28 -10.02
C SER A 151 -13.32 -16.54 -10.37
N THR A 152 -13.08 -17.31 -11.43
CA THR A 152 -11.73 -17.56 -11.96
C THR A 152 -11.18 -16.35 -12.74
N GLN A 153 -12.07 -15.50 -13.27
CA GLN A 153 -11.70 -14.26 -13.96
C GLN A 153 -12.10 -13.05 -13.12
N THR A 154 -11.44 -11.92 -13.33
CA THR A 154 -11.75 -10.66 -12.66
C THR A 154 -13.22 -10.28 -12.90
N PRO A 155 -14.05 -10.16 -11.85
CA PRO A 155 -15.44 -9.76 -12.01
C PRO A 155 -15.54 -8.39 -12.69
N PRO A 156 -16.46 -8.17 -13.66
CA PRO A 156 -16.55 -6.92 -14.40
C PRO A 156 -16.72 -5.69 -13.52
N LEU A 157 -17.54 -5.79 -12.46
CA LEU A 157 -17.76 -4.69 -11.53
C LEU A 157 -16.49 -4.36 -10.74
N PHE A 158 -15.69 -5.35 -10.35
CA PHE A 158 -14.40 -5.13 -9.71
C PHE A 158 -13.41 -4.45 -10.66
N ALA A 159 -13.39 -4.88 -11.92
CA ALA A 159 -12.54 -4.29 -12.95
C ALA A 159 -12.89 -2.82 -13.26
N LEU A 160 -14.12 -2.39 -12.99
CA LEU A 160 -14.57 -1.00 -13.12
C LEU A 160 -14.24 -0.14 -11.89
N MET A 161 -13.90 -0.75 -10.75
CA MET A 161 -13.56 0.00 -9.55
C MET A 161 -12.26 0.78 -9.76
N PRO A 162 -12.20 2.05 -9.33
CA PRO A 162 -10.98 2.83 -9.39
C PRO A 162 -9.83 2.18 -8.60
N GLU A 163 -8.67 2.00 -9.24
CA GLU A 163 -7.47 1.42 -8.61
C GLU A 163 -7.01 2.20 -7.37
N TRP A 164 -7.27 3.51 -7.33
CA TRP A 164 -6.88 4.36 -6.21
C TRP A 164 -7.57 4.00 -4.89
N PHE A 165 -8.71 3.29 -4.91
CA PHE A 165 -9.31 2.77 -3.67
C PHE A 165 -8.38 1.79 -2.97
N LEU A 166 -7.76 0.89 -3.72
CA LEU A 166 -6.78 -0.06 -3.20
C LEU A 166 -5.49 0.66 -2.80
N GLU A 167 -5.04 1.61 -3.63
CA GLU A 167 -3.82 2.39 -3.38
C GLU A 167 -3.91 3.16 -2.05
N ASP A 168 -5.05 3.81 -1.81
CA ASP A 168 -5.30 4.59 -0.61
C ASP A 168 -5.30 3.73 0.66
N ILE A 169 -5.93 2.56 0.61
CA ILE A 169 -5.93 1.60 1.73
C ILE A 169 -4.49 1.14 2.00
N ALA A 170 -3.73 0.76 0.97
CA ALA A 170 -2.35 0.32 1.13
C ALA A 170 -1.45 1.44 1.69
N ASN A 171 -1.57 2.66 1.15
CA ASN A 171 -0.84 3.83 1.63
C ASN A 171 -1.16 4.15 3.11
N PHE A 172 -2.43 4.04 3.50
CA PHE A 172 -2.86 4.23 4.88
C PHE A 172 -2.27 3.16 5.82
N LEU A 173 -2.29 1.89 5.41
CA LEU A 173 -1.72 0.80 6.20
C LEU A 173 -0.21 0.96 6.37
N VAL A 174 0.52 1.23 5.28
CA VAL A 174 1.96 1.51 5.34
C VAL A 174 2.24 2.71 6.25
N PHE A 175 1.49 3.81 6.10
CA PHE A 175 1.66 4.99 6.95
C PHE A 175 1.45 4.66 8.43
N THR A 176 0.39 3.91 8.76
CA THR A 176 0.06 3.55 10.14
C THR A 176 1.10 2.60 10.74
N LEU A 177 1.49 1.54 10.01
CA LEU A 177 2.47 0.55 10.48
C LEU A 177 3.85 1.17 10.71
N ARG A 178 4.27 2.14 9.89
CA ARG A 178 5.56 2.83 10.06
C ARG A 178 5.61 3.73 11.29
N HIS A 179 4.49 4.35 11.66
CA HIS A 179 4.43 5.24 12.84
C HIS A 179 4.06 4.49 14.13
N PHE A 180 3.36 3.37 14.01
CA PHE A 180 2.93 2.53 15.14
C PHE A 180 3.34 1.05 14.95
N PRO A 181 4.65 0.75 14.77
CA PRO A 181 5.11 -0.61 14.44
C PRO A 181 4.89 -1.61 15.59
N SER A 182 4.80 -1.09 16.81
CA SER A 182 4.98 -1.85 18.04
C SER A 182 3.77 -1.75 18.97
N THR A 183 3.13 -0.59 19.07
CA THR A 183 1.89 -0.41 19.86
C THR A 183 0.72 -1.15 19.25
N ALA A 184 -0.25 -1.56 20.08
CA ALA A 184 -1.57 -2.01 19.61
C ALA A 184 -2.03 -1.06 18.51
N ILE A 185 -2.18 -1.63 17.32
CA ILE A 185 -2.46 -0.87 16.11
C ILE A 185 -3.77 -0.10 16.38
N LEU A 186 -3.84 1.15 15.93
CA LEU A 186 -5.02 2.02 16.09
C LEU A 186 -6.19 1.60 15.20
N ILE A 187 -6.32 0.30 14.93
CA ILE A 187 -7.33 -0.31 14.10
C ILE A 187 -8.07 -1.27 15.03
N ASP A 188 -9.37 -1.10 15.15
CA ASP A 188 -10.17 -2.02 15.95
C ASP A 188 -10.12 -3.45 15.34
N PRO A 189 -10.35 -4.50 16.14
CA PRO A 189 -10.21 -5.87 15.67
C PRO A 189 -11.09 -6.21 14.45
N SER A 190 -12.29 -5.61 14.34
CA SER A 190 -13.21 -5.92 13.24
C SER A 190 -12.73 -5.31 11.91
N SER A 191 -12.27 -4.06 11.96
CA SER A 191 -11.63 -3.38 10.82
C SER A 191 -10.36 -4.11 10.41
N GLN A 192 -9.56 -4.54 11.38
CA GLN A 192 -8.31 -5.26 11.15
C GLN A 192 -8.53 -6.56 10.37
N THR A 193 -9.50 -7.38 10.77
CA THR A 193 -9.80 -8.64 10.05
C THR A 193 -10.11 -8.37 8.59
N THR A 194 -10.97 -7.38 8.31
CA THR A 194 -11.39 -7.05 6.95
C THR A 194 -10.23 -6.49 6.10
N LEU A 195 -9.40 -5.61 6.69
CA LEU A 195 -8.24 -5.05 6.03
C LEU A 195 -7.19 -6.13 5.72
N VAL A 196 -6.95 -7.07 6.65
CA VAL A 196 -6.05 -8.22 6.42
C VAL A 196 -6.60 -9.11 5.31
N SER A 197 -7.91 -9.40 5.30
CA SER A 197 -8.54 -10.17 4.22
C SER A 197 -8.34 -9.49 2.87
N LEU A 198 -8.49 -8.16 2.77
CA LEU A 198 -8.21 -7.45 1.52
C LEU A 198 -6.74 -7.53 1.12
N VAL A 199 -5.81 -7.31 2.07
CA VAL A 199 -4.36 -7.38 1.78
C VAL A 199 -3.99 -8.74 1.20
N LEU A 200 -4.45 -9.82 1.84
CA LEU A 200 -4.18 -11.17 1.38
C LEU A 200 -4.91 -11.50 0.09
N PHE A 201 -6.15 -11.01 -0.08
CA PHE A 201 -6.91 -11.20 -1.31
C PHE A 201 -6.17 -10.61 -2.51
N VAL A 202 -5.70 -9.37 -2.42
CA VAL A 202 -5.00 -8.68 -3.52
C VAL A 202 -3.70 -9.40 -3.91
N ILE A 203 -2.94 -9.90 -2.91
CA ILE A 203 -1.70 -10.64 -3.18
C ILE A 203 -2.00 -11.99 -3.81
N CYS A 204 -2.96 -12.74 -3.25
CA CYS A 204 -3.31 -14.07 -3.74
C CYS A 204 -4.03 -14.05 -5.10
N HIS A 205 -4.73 -12.96 -5.42
CA HIS A 205 -5.44 -12.75 -6.67
C HIS A 205 -4.77 -11.60 -7.47
N ALA A 206 -3.44 -11.58 -7.55
CA ALA A 206 -2.69 -10.55 -8.26
C ALA A 206 -3.18 -10.33 -9.71
N HIS A 207 -3.69 -11.38 -10.37
CA HIS A 207 -4.27 -11.32 -11.71
C HIS A 207 -5.56 -10.47 -11.81
N PHE A 208 -6.21 -10.15 -10.68
CA PHE A 208 -7.36 -9.24 -10.65
C PHE A 208 -6.94 -7.78 -10.73
N VAL A 209 -5.68 -7.47 -10.40
CA VAL A 209 -5.15 -6.11 -10.38
C VAL A 209 -4.20 -5.92 -11.56
N ARG A 210 -4.59 -5.07 -12.49
CA ARG A 210 -3.83 -4.81 -13.72
C ARG A 210 -2.44 -4.22 -13.42
N ASN A 211 -2.34 -3.35 -12.42
CA ASN A 211 -1.09 -2.71 -12.04
C ASN A 211 -0.27 -3.57 -11.05
N PRO A 212 0.87 -4.16 -11.46
CA PRO A 212 1.67 -5.01 -10.57
C PRO A 212 2.32 -4.23 -9.42
N TYR A 213 2.58 -2.92 -9.59
CA TYR A 213 3.12 -2.08 -8.51
C TYR A 213 2.11 -1.86 -7.38
N LEU A 214 0.82 -1.89 -7.70
CA LEU A 214 -0.22 -1.85 -6.69
C LEU A 214 -0.20 -3.14 -5.87
N VAL A 215 -0.07 -4.31 -6.50
CA VAL A 215 0.13 -5.59 -5.78
C VAL A 215 1.40 -5.54 -4.93
N ALA A 216 2.50 -5.01 -5.46
CA ALA A 216 3.75 -4.81 -4.72
C ALA A 216 3.56 -3.91 -3.47
N LYS A 217 2.66 -2.93 -3.53
CA LYS A 217 2.30 -2.09 -2.38
C LYS A 217 1.65 -2.90 -1.27
N PHE A 218 0.80 -3.87 -1.60
CA PHE A 218 0.22 -4.78 -0.60
C PHE A 218 1.27 -5.76 -0.03
N VAL A 219 2.25 -6.18 -0.83
CA VAL A 219 3.42 -6.91 -0.32
C VAL A 219 4.24 -6.03 0.63
N GLU A 220 4.39 -4.74 0.35
CA GLU A 220 5.03 -3.77 1.26
C GLU A 220 4.25 -3.64 2.59
N VAL A 221 2.91 -3.69 2.57
CA VAL A 221 2.10 -3.75 3.79
C VAL A 221 2.47 -4.98 4.63
N LEU A 222 2.52 -6.18 4.02
CA LEU A 222 2.94 -7.40 4.73
C LEU A 222 4.37 -7.29 5.28
N PHE A 223 5.28 -6.69 4.53
CA PHE A 223 6.65 -6.45 4.98
C PHE A 223 6.69 -5.59 6.24
N PHE A 224 5.91 -4.50 6.31
CA PHE A 224 5.85 -3.68 7.54
C PHE A 224 5.12 -4.37 8.69
N CYS A 225 4.31 -5.38 8.43
CA CYS A 225 3.73 -6.23 9.48
C CYS A 225 4.76 -7.19 10.08
N ASP A 226 5.81 -7.55 9.32
CA ASP A 226 6.77 -8.56 9.71
C ASP A 226 7.52 -8.17 11.01
N PRO A 227 7.65 -9.08 12.00
CA PRO A 227 8.36 -8.80 13.25
C PRO A 227 9.84 -8.49 13.05
N ALA A 228 10.49 -8.96 11.98
CA ALA A 228 11.87 -8.58 11.67
C ALA A 228 12.01 -7.11 11.28
N VAL A 229 10.93 -6.50 10.77
CA VAL A 229 10.89 -5.09 10.34
C VAL A 229 10.32 -4.19 11.43
N SER A 230 9.21 -4.61 12.04
CA SER A 230 8.52 -3.89 13.11
C SER A 230 9.21 -4.01 14.47
N GLY A 231 10.20 -4.90 14.58
CA GLY A 231 10.99 -5.18 15.79
C GLY A 231 10.32 -6.11 16.79
N ARG A 232 8.99 -6.31 16.68
CA ARG A 232 8.21 -7.26 17.49
C ARG A 232 6.94 -7.68 16.76
N PRO A 233 6.35 -8.84 17.09
CA PRO A 233 5.05 -9.23 16.54
C PRO A 233 3.98 -8.19 16.86
N ASN A 234 3.19 -7.81 15.85
CA ASN A 234 2.03 -6.93 15.99
C ASN A 234 0.73 -7.69 15.71
N ASP A 235 -0.40 -7.08 16.06
CA ASP A 235 -1.71 -7.72 15.91
C ASP A 235 -2.01 -8.08 14.44
N LEU A 236 -1.59 -7.25 13.49
CA LEU A 236 -1.81 -7.50 12.06
C LEU A 236 -1.07 -8.74 11.58
N HIS A 237 0.18 -8.92 12.01
CA HIS A 237 0.98 -10.12 11.72
C HIS A 237 0.29 -11.39 12.25
N ASN A 238 -0.23 -11.34 13.47
CA ASN A 238 -0.97 -12.47 14.05
C ASN A 238 -2.26 -12.75 13.25
N ALA A 239 -3.00 -11.70 12.86
CA ALA A 239 -4.20 -11.85 12.03
C ALA A 239 -3.89 -12.42 10.64
N VAL A 240 -2.76 -12.02 10.02
CA VAL A 240 -2.29 -12.60 8.76
C VAL A 240 -2.05 -14.10 8.92
N LYS A 241 -1.35 -14.52 9.98
CA LYS A 241 -1.06 -15.94 10.23
C LYS A 241 -2.32 -16.78 10.41
N LEU A 242 -3.35 -16.21 11.04
CA LEU A 242 -4.62 -16.90 11.29
C LEU A 242 -5.54 -16.94 10.06
N HIS A 243 -5.24 -16.17 9.02
CA HIS A 243 -6.11 -16.07 7.86
C HIS A 243 -5.95 -17.29 6.91
N PRO A 244 -7.04 -17.88 6.40
CA PRO A 244 -6.98 -19.08 5.55
C PRO A 244 -6.06 -18.94 4.33
N LEU A 245 -6.11 -17.81 3.62
CA LEU A 245 -5.21 -17.56 2.47
C LEU A 245 -3.72 -17.66 2.81
N ALA A 246 -3.31 -17.33 4.04
CA ALA A 246 -1.91 -17.38 4.43
C ALA A 246 -1.37 -18.81 4.50
N THR A 247 -2.22 -19.77 4.90
CA THR A 247 -1.86 -21.18 5.02
C THR A 247 -2.16 -21.99 3.76
N THR A 248 -2.85 -21.42 2.77
CA THR A 248 -3.22 -22.16 1.56
C THR A 248 -2.54 -21.65 0.29
N HIS A 249 -2.48 -20.33 0.05
CA HIS A 249 -2.13 -19.79 -1.29
C HIS A 249 -1.02 -18.74 -1.24
N LEU A 250 -0.86 -18.05 -0.12
CA LEU A 250 0.01 -16.88 -0.03
C LEU A 250 1.48 -17.15 -0.37
N ILE A 251 2.03 -18.30 0.06
CA ILE A 251 3.41 -18.71 -0.27
C ILE A 251 3.58 -18.82 -1.79
N ASN A 252 2.71 -19.59 -2.45
CA ASN A 252 2.76 -19.77 -3.89
C ASN A 252 2.58 -18.43 -4.62
N SER A 253 1.60 -17.63 -4.22
CA SER A 253 1.37 -16.31 -4.82
C SER A 253 2.57 -15.38 -4.68
N LEU A 254 3.26 -15.37 -3.54
CA LEU A 254 4.48 -14.58 -3.34
C LEU A 254 5.65 -15.10 -4.19
N ILE A 255 5.80 -16.42 -4.35
CA ILE A 255 6.83 -17.02 -5.22
C ILE A 255 6.56 -16.63 -6.68
N GLN A 256 5.33 -16.81 -7.15
CA GLN A 256 4.94 -16.43 -8.52
C GLN A 256 5.18 -14.94 -8.76
N PHE A 257 4.79 -14.08 -7.81
CA PHE A 257 5.00 -12.65 -7.92
C PHE A 257 6.49 -12.26 -7.91
N TYR A 258 7.32 -12.94 -7.10
CA TYR A 258 8.78 -12.76 -7.06
C TYR A 258 9.44 -13.07 -8.42
N ILE A 259 8.93 -14.07 -9.13
CA ILE A 259 9.39 -14.44 -10.47
C ILE A 259 8.90 -13.41 -11.50
N GLN A 260 7.61 -13.07 -11.47
CA GLN A 260 6.99 -12.15 -12.42
C GLN A 260 7.59 -10.75 -12.41
N ILE A 261 7.95 -10.21 -11.24
CA ILE A 261 8.54 -8.85 -11.15
C ILE A 261 9.96 -8.76 -11.74
N GLU A 262 10.60 -9.89 -12.08
CA GLU A 262 11.89 -9.87 -12.76
C GLU A 262 11.77 -9.53 -14.25
N SER A 263 10.62 -9.85 -14.85
CA SER A 263 10.38 -9.67 -16.28
C SER A 263 9.75 -8.31 -16.62
N THR A 264 9.32 -7.52 -15.63
CA THR A 264 8.92 -6.11 -15.82
C THR A 264 10.15 -5.26 -16.14
N GLY A 265 10.22 -4.78 -17.39
CA GLY A 265 11.46 -4.41 -18.08
C GLY A 265 11.67 -2.93 -18.41
N ALA A 266 10.96 -1.97 -17.79
CA ALA A 266 11.25 -0.56 -18.02
C ALA A 266 12.32 0.00 -17.06
N THR A 267 13.02 1.06 -17.49
CA THR A 267 14.25 1.58 -16.84
C THR A 267 14.04 2.14 -15.43
N ASN A 268 12.87 2.73 -15.12
CA ASN A 268 12.52 3.15 -13.75
C ASN A 268 12.12 1.96 -12.86
N GLU A 269 11.66 0.87 -13.47
CA GLU A 269 11.20 -0.36 -12.79
C GLU A 269 12.37 -1.24 -12.32
N PHE A 270 13.57 -0.98 -12.87
CA PHE A 270 14.77 -1.76 -12.58
C PHE A 270 15.19 -1.73 -11.11
N TYR A 271 14.99 -0.62 -10.40
CA TYR A 271 15.36 -0.52 -8.99
C TYR A 271 14.24 -1.01 -8.07
N ASP A 272 12.99 -0.83 -8.48
CA ASP A 272 11.83 -1.23 -7.70
C ASP A 272 11.76 -2.75 -7.53
N LYS A 273 12.10 -3.53 -8.57
CA LYS A 273 12.12 -4.99 -8.47
C LYS A 273 13.03 -5.52 -7.35
N PHE A 274 14.16 -4.87 -7.07
CA PHE A 274 15.04 -5.29 -5.97
C PHE A 274 14.41 -5.01 -4.61
N SER A 275 13.75 -3.86 -4.45
CA SER A 275 13.04 -3.52 -3.22
C SER A 275 11.86 -4.48 -2.98
N ILE A 276 11.11 -4.80 -4.02
CA ILE A 276 9.99 -5.76 -3.96
C ILE A 276 10.51 -7.15 -3.59
N ARG A 277 11.56 -7.63 -4.25
CA ARG A 277 12.19 -8.93 -3.95
C ARG A 277 12.76 -8.98 -2.54
N TYR A 278 13.36 -7.90 -2.06
CA TYR A 278 13.84 -7.77 -0.68
C TYR A 278 12.69 -7.89 0.33
N ASN A 279 11.56 -7.23 0.08
CA ASN A 279 10.37 -7.33 0.92
C ASN A 279 9.88 -8.79 1.01
N ILE A 280 9.73 -9.45 -0.14
CA ILE A 280 9.29 -10.87 -0.20
C ILE A 280 10.29 -11.79 0.51
N ALA A 281 11.60 -11.61 0.27
CA ALA A 281 12.64 -12.42 0.89
C ALA A 281 12.63 -12.29 2.42
N THR A 282 12.40 -11.08 2.94
CA THR A 282 12.32 -10.83 4.39
C THR A 282 11.13 -11.59 4.99
N ILE A 283 9.95 -11.51 4.36
CA ILE A 283 8.74 -12.23 4.78
C ILE A 283 9.01 -13.75 4.81
N PHE A 284 9.63 -14.29 3.76
CA PHE A 284 9.97 -15.71 3.70
C PHE A 284 10.96 -16.14 4.77
N ILE A 285 12.00 -15.35 5.04
CA ILE A 285 12.99 -15.65 6.09
C ILE A 285 12.29 -15.71 7.44
N THR A 286 11.44 -14.74 7.77
CA THR A 286 10.73 -14.72 9.06
C THR A 286 9.81 -15.93 9.19
N TRP A 287 8.96 -16.20 8.20
CA TRP A 287 8.00 -17.31 8.28
C TRP A 287 8.66 -18.69 8.26
N TRP A 288 9.79 -18.83 7.56
CA TRP A 288 10.62 -20.04 7.63
C TRP A 288 11.18 -20.26 9.04
N ARG A 289 11.68 -19.20 9.68
CA ARG A 289 12.24 -19.27 11.05
C ARG A 289 11.18 -19.62 12.09
N GLU A 290 9.99 -19.03 11.97
CA GLU A 290 8.86 -19.32 12.87
C GLU A 290 8.29 -20.73 12.70
N GLY A 291 8.60 -21.42 11.60
CA GLY A 291 8.19 -22.79 11.35
C GLY A 291 6.74 -22.97 10.91
N PHE A 292 5.93 -21.92 10.97
CA PHE A 292 4.48 -21.96 10.71
C PHE A 292 4.11 -22.45 9.30
N LEU A 293 4.91 -22.12 8.29
CA LEU A 293 4.63 -22.45 6.88
C LEU A 293 5.65 -23.44 6.27
N LYS A 294 6.50 -24.08 7.09
CA LYS A 294 7.58 -24.96 6.59
C LYS A 294 7.06 -26.08 5.70
N SER A 295 5.92 -26.69 6.05
CA SER A 295 5.31 -27.75 5.24
C SER A 295 4.89 -27.27 3.85
N LEU A 296 4.34 -26.05 3.75
CA LEU A 296 3.95 -25.43 2.49
C LEU A 296 5.17 -25.09 1.62
N PHE A 297 6.23 -24.54 2.23
CA PHE A 297 7.49 -24.31 1.52
C PHE A 297 8.09 -25.61 0.97
N ILE A 298 8.03 -26.72 1.73
CA ILE A 298 8.51 -28.03 1.28
C ILE A 298 7.63 -28.57 0.14
N HIS A 299 6.31 -28.42 0.25
CA HIS A 299 5.37 -28.85 -0.78
C HIS A 299 5.57 -28.11 -2.11
N GLU A 300 5.79 -26.80 -2.08
CA GLU A 300 6.03 -25.99 -3.29
C GLU A 300 7.43 -26.22 -3.91
N ALA A 301 8.37 -26.80 -3.16
CA ALA A 301 9.72 -27.11 -3.64
C ALA A 301 9.81 -28.51 -4.29
N ALA A 302 8.81 -29.36 -4.12
CA ALA A 302 8.73 -30.73 -4.65
C ALA A 302 8.10 -30.74 -6.05
#